data_AF-A0A7W1KEP4-F1
#
_entry.id   AF-A0A7W1KEP4-F1
#
_cell.length_a   1.000
_cell.length_b   1.000
_cell.length_c   1.000
_cell.angle_alpha   90.00
_cell.angle_beta   90.00
_cell.angle_gamma   90.00
#
_symmetry.space_group_name_H-M   'P 1'
#
loop_
_entity.id
_entity.type
_entity.pdbx_description
1 polymer ?
#
loop_
_entity_poly.entity_id
_entity_poly.type
_entity_poly.pdbx_seq_one_letter_code
_entity_poly.pdbx_strand_id
1 'polypeptide(L)'
;MKRFVGACLLFLSVNLVMKPDDFFNTPPISESFINRWGFQKICKFVFDPRVKHGVYPTKEGEKTFDPAAVQPADILFVRDVNRFFREMHPFIRVPYIMVTHGEHLEAVTKEHLLYLDDPKVIAWFAIHACEETHPKFYPIPLGVLQKPWIYKASSRFNKLFTELRKNTVKKYLLYMNFADSKKPERKVVKATFEGKSYCKNGTRKPFRGYLKEMSECKFVLS
;
A
#
# COMPACT_ATOMS: atom_id res chain seq x y z
N MET A 1 19.30 28.63 8.22
CA MET A 1 17.92 28.98 8.63
C MET A 1 17.09 29.32 7.38
N LYS A 2 16.40 28.34 6.78
CA LYS A 2 15.27 28.54 5.84
C LYS A 2 14.31 27.35 6.04
N ARG A 3 13.10 27.65 6.53
CA ARG A 3 12.05 26.68 6.85
C ARG A 3 11.45 26.13 5.55
N PHE A 4 11.40 24.80 5.41
CA PHE A 4 10.56 24.14 4.41
C PHE A 4 9.10 24.34 4.83
N VAL A 5 8.32 25.01 3.98
CA VAL A 5 6.88 25.21 4.16
C VAL A 5 6.17 23.92 3.76
N GLY A 6 5.45 23.31 4.71
CA GLY A 6 4.67 22.11 4.49
C GLY A 6 3.49 22.38 3.56
N ALA A 7 3.41 21.63 2.46
CA ALA A 7 2.21 21.56 1.64
C ALA A 7 1.22 20.57 2.29
N CYS A 8 0.19 21.09 2.93
CA CYS A 8 -0.99 20.32 3.33
C CYS A 8 -1.89 20.11 2.10
N LEU A 9 -1.96 18.88 1.58
CA LEU A 9 -2.96 18.52 0.56
C LEU A 9 -4.33 18.29 1.22
N LEU A 10 -5.31 19.11 0.83
CA LEU A 10 -6.74 18.92 1.09
C LEU A 10 -7.36 18.09 -0.04
N PHE A 11 -8.02 16.99 0.32
CA PHE A 11 -8.74 16.12 -0.63
C PHE A 11 -10.24 16.34 -0.57
N LEU A 12 -10.85 16.61 -1.74
CA LEU A 12 -12.30 16.53 -1.98
C LEU A 12 -12.66 15.09 -2.39
N SER A 13 -13.48 14.41 -1.59
CA SER A 13 -14.01 13.07 -1.90
C SER A 13 -15.52 13.14 -2.13
N VAL A 14 -15.98 12.51 -3.22
CA VAL A 14 -17.41 12.26 -3.50
C VAL A 14 -18.00 11.39 -2.39
N ASN A 15 -19.10 11.86 -1.81
CA ASN A 15 -19.69 11.37 -0.57
C ASN A 15 -20.54 10.09 -0.77
N LEU A 16 -19.98 8.94 -0.41
CA LEU A 16 -20.74 7.86 0.23
C LEU A 16 -20.35 7.90 1.71
N VAL A 17 -21.11 8.67 2.49
CA VAL A 17 -20.87 8.85 3.93
C VAL A 17 -21.30 7.57 4.65
N MET A 18 -20.44 6.55 4.67
CA MET A 18 -20.50 5.58 5.75
C MET A 18 -20.21 6.31 7.05
N LYS A 19 -21.08 6.18 8.04
CA LYS A 19 -20.81 6.73 9.37
C LYS A 19 -19.64 5.94 9.98
N PRO A 20 -18.79 6.56 10.82
CA PRO A 20 -17.67 5.86 11.46
C PRO A 20 -18.07 4.57 12.18
N ASP A 21 -19.31 4.49 12.67
CA ASP A 21 -19.83 3.32 13.38
C ASP A 21 -20.12 2.14 12.43
N ASP A 22 -20.40 2.41 11.16
CA ASP A 22 -20.66 1.39 10.15
C ASP A 22 -19.40 0.57 9.85
N PHE A 23 -18.20 1.18 9.94
CA PHE A 23 -16.94 0.50 9.65
C PHE A 23 -16.69 -0.71 10.53
N PHE A 24 -16.93 -0.56 11.84
CA PHE A 24 -16.73 -1.64 12.81
C PHE A 24 -17.72 -2.80 12.60
N ASN A 25 -18.86 -2.49 12.00
CA ASN A 25 -19.97 -3.40 11.76
C ASN A 25 -19.94 -4.00 10.34
N THR A 26 -19.17 -3.42 9.42
CA THR A 26 -18.93 -3.99 8.09
C THR A 26 -17.67 -4.86 8.05
N PRO A 27 -17.61 -5.87 7.17
CA PRO A 27 -16.36 -6.54 6.84
C PRO A 27 -15.35 -5.52 6.28
N PRO A 28 -14.05 -5.59 6.64
CA PRO A 28 -13.05 -4.73 6.03
C PRO A 28 -12.99 -5.01 4.52
N ILE A 29 -13.19 -3.96 3.73
CA ILE A 29 -12.97 -3.99 2.28
C ILE A 29 -11.63 -3.31 1.97
N SER A 30 -10.88 -3.85 1.01
CA SER A 30 -9.56 -3.34 0.60
C SER A 30 -9.58 -1.88 0.14
N GLU A 31 -10.74 -1.36 -0.24
CA GLU A 31 -11.00 0.05 -0.58
C GLU A 31 -10.76 1.02 0.58
N SER A 32 -10.67 0.53 1.82
CA SER A 32 -10.40 1.36 3.00
C SER A 32 -8.92 1.70 3.17
N PHE A 33 -8.01 1.19 2.35
CA PHE A 33 -6.55 1.38 2.44
C PHE A 33 -6.01 2.06 1.20
N ILE A 34 -4.94 2.88 1.31
CA ILE A 34 -4.33 3.54 0.13
C ILE A 34 -3.90 2.43 -0.79
N ASN A 35 -4.57 2.39 -1.94
CA ASN A 35 -4.36 1.42 -2.98
C ASN A 35 -3.79 2.18 -4.17
N ARG A 36 -3.33 1.43 -5.16
CA ARG A 36 -2.68 1.98 -6.36
C ARG A 36 -3.43 3.16 -6.98
N TRP A 37 -4.76 3.12 -6.98
CA TRP A 37 -5.61 4.13 -7.61
C TRP A 37 -5.55 5.48 -6.90
N GLY A 38 -5.38 5.47 -5.58
CA GLY A 38 -5.17 6.69 -4.80
C GLY A 38 -3.88 7.40 -5.22
N PHE A 39 -2.78 6.64 -5.33
CA PHE A 39 -1.49 7.18 -5.75
C PHE A 39 -1.50 7.64 -7.22
N GLN A 40 -2.13 6.89 -8.12
CA GLN A 40 -2.25 7.30 -9.53
C GLN A 40 -3.00 8.63 -9.69
N LYS A 41 -4.01 8.91 -8.86
CA LYS A 41 -4.77 10.17 -8.92
C LYS A 41 -3.99 11.40 -8.45
N ILE A 42 -3.00 11.22 -7.58
CA ILE A 42 -2.20 12.33 -7.05
C ILE A 42 -0.92 12.58 -7.84
N CYS A 43 -0.44 11.57 -8.56
CA CYS A 43 0.75 11.71 -9.39
C CYS A 43 0.38 12.48 -10.66
N LYS A 44 1.25 13.41 -11.07
CA LYS A 44 1.08 14.19 -12.29
C LYS A 44 1.15 13.29 -13.52
N PHE A 45 2.06 12.32 -13.47
CA PHE A 45 2.30 11.36 -14.53
C PHE A 45 2.18 9.94 -13.99
N VAL A 46 1.69 9.04 -14.84
CA VAL A 46 1.55 7.62 -14.52
C VAL A 46 2.29 6.84 -15.59
N PHE A 47 3.20 5.96 -15.20
CA PHE A 47 3.84 4.95 -16.04
C PHE A 47 3.27 3.58 -15.70
N ASP A 48 2.38 3.10 -16.56
CA ASP A 48 1.73 1.81 -16.44
C ASP A 48 1.80 1.06 -17.77
N PRO A 49 2.79 0.19 -17.99
CA PRO A 49 2.90 -0.55 -19.24
C PRO A 49 1.92 -1.73 -19.33
N ARG A 50 1.11 -1.99 -18.30
CA ARG A 50 0.23 -3.18 -18.22
C ARG A 50 -1.19 -2.92 -18.72
N VAL A 51 -1.46 -1.78 -19.35
CA VAL A 51 -2.83 -1.46 -19.72
C VAL A 51 -3.26 -2.23 -20.98
N LYS A 52 -4.05 -3.28 -20.74
CA LYS A 52 -4.90 -3.93 -21.74
C LYS A 52 -6.06 -3.01 -22.13
N HIS A 53 -6.50 -3.09 -23.40
CA HIS A 53 -7.68 -2.39 -23.95
C HIS A 53 -8.79 -2.07 -22.92
N GLY A 54 -9.06 -0.77 -22.71
CA GLY A 54 -10.34 -0.30 -22.16
C GLY A 54 -10.41 0.06 -20.67
N VAL A 55 -9.30 0.07 -19.91
CA VAL A 55 -9.33 0.54 -18.51
C VAL A 55 -8.27 1.61 -18.28
N TYR A 56 -8.70 2.77 -17.81
CA TYR A 56 -7.92 4.00 -17.62
C TYR A 56 -6.67 3.84 -16.69
N PRO A 57 -5.58 4.62 -16.88
CA PRO A 57 -5.26 5.52 -18.00
C PRO A 57 -4.06 4.99 -18.80
N THR A 58 -4.27 4.11 -19.77
CA THR A 58 -3.54 4.16 -21.06
C THR A 58 -4.19 3.18 -22.05
N LYS A 59 -4.19 3.49 -23.34
CA LYS A 59 -4.49 2.48 -24.35
C LYS A 59 -3.20 1.72 -24.68
N GLU A 60 -3.32 0.46 -25.07
CA GLU A 60 -2.19 -0.40 -25.42
C GLU A 60 -1.31 0.26 -26.48
N GLY A 61 0.00 0.36 -26.22
CA GLY A 61 1.00 0.91 -27.16
C GLY A 61 1.28 2.43 -27.05
N GLU A 62 0.51 3.19 -26.28
CA GLU A 62 0.80 4.61 -26.04
C GLU A 62 1.85 4.76 -24.94
N LYS A 63 2.86 5.62 -25.16
CA LYS A 63 3.69 6.14 -24.06
C LYS A 63 2.73 6.79 -23.07
N THR A 64 2.79 6.36 -21.82
CA THR A 64 1.82 6.81 -20.81
C THR A 64 1.88 8.30 -20.53
N PHE A 65 3.02 8.93 -20.85
CA PHE A 65 3.21 10.37 -20.98
C PHE A 65 4.50 10.66 -21.77
N ASP A 66 4.71 11.91 -22.18
CA ASP A 66 5.97 12.36 -22.77
C ASP A 66 7.01 12.66 -21.67
N PRO A 67 8.16 11.97 -21.61
CA PRO A 67 9.20 12.24 -20.61
C PRO A 67 9.77 13.66 -20.70
N ALA A 68 9.70 14.32 -21.87
CA ALA A 68 10.13 15.70 -22.01
C ALA A 68 9.15 16.72 -21.39
N ALA A 69 7.90 16.31 -21.13
CA ALA A 69 6.89 17.16 -20.50
C ALA A 69 7.05 17.25 -18.97
N VAL A 70 7.86 16.38 -18.37
CA VAL A 70 8.12 16.37 -16.92
C VAL A 70 8.74 17.70 -16.48
N GLN A 71 8.18 18.30 -15.45
CA GLN A 71 8.68 19.52 -14.82
C GLN A 71 9.40 19.20 -13.50
N PRO A 72 10.29 20.09 -13.02
CA PRO A 72 10.98 19.88 -11.75
C PRO A 72 10.02 19.58 -10.60
N ALA A 73 10.34 18.54 -9.84
CA ALA A 73 9.58 18.03 -8.69
C ALA A 73 8.19 17.43 -8.99
N ASP A 74 7.87 17.17 -10.26
CA ASP A 74 6.67 16.39 -10.59
C ASP A 74 6.74 14.99 -9.95
N ILE A 75 5.56 14.47 -9.59
CA ILE A 75 5.41 13.15 -8.96
C ILE A 75 4.96 12.14 -10.02
N LEU A 76 5.74 11.08 -10.18
CA LEU A 76 5.54 10.02 -11.16
C LEU A 76 5.12 8.73 -10.45
N PHE A 77 3.99 8.16 -10.86
CA PHE A 77 3.59 6.81 -10.45
C PHE A 77 4.20 5.77 -11.40
N VAL A 78 4.85 4.72 -10.91
CA VAL A 78 5.54 3.73 -11.74
C VAL A 78 5.12 2.30 -11.38
N ARG A 79 4.70 1.51 -12.39
CA ARG A 79 4.21 0.12 -12.21
C ARG A 79 5.12 -0.99 -12.75
N ASP A 80 6.22 -0.61 -13.37
CA ASP A 80 7.27 -1.50 -13.86
C ASP A 80 8.58 -0.73 -13.81
N VAL A 81 9.32 -0.95 -12.74
CA VAL A 81 10.48 -0.15 -12.37
C VAL A 81 11.61 -0.37 -13.38
N ASN A 82 11.88 -1.62 -13.74
CA ASN A 82 12.88 -2.00 -14.72
C ASN A 82 12.61 -1.33 -16.08
N ARG A 83 11.37 -1.42 -16.56
CA ARG A 83 10.99 -0.83 -17.83
C ARG A 83 11.05 0.68 -17.80
N PHE A 84 10.59 1.31 -16.71
CA PHE A 84 10.64 2.75 -16.54
C PHE A 84 12.08 3.29 -16.61
N PHE A 85 13.02 2.69 -15.88
CA PHE A 85 14.39 3.15 -15.88
C PHE A 85 15.11 2.93 -17.21
N ARG A 86 14.70 1.94 -17.99
CA ARG A 86 15.23 1.70 -19.33
C ARG A 86 14.63 2.63 -20.39
N GLU A 87 13.31 2.85 -20.36
CA GLU A 87 12.57 3.45 -21.48
C GLU A 87 12.16 4.90 -21.26
N MET A 88 12.06 5.36 -20.01
CA MET A 88 11.55 6.69 -19.67
C MET A 88 12.59 7.57 -18.99
N HIS A 89 13.23 7.05 -17.94
CA HIS A 89 14.21 7.79 -17.13
C HIS A 89 15.35 8.46 -17.94
N PRO A 90 15.93 7.84 -18.99
CA PRO A 90 17.00 8.47 -19.77
C PRO A 90 16.55 9.74 -20.52
N PHE A 91 15.25 9.86 -20.80
CA PHE A 91 14.67 10.97 -21.57
C PHE A 91 14.10 12.08 -20.68
N ILE A 92 13.87 11.81 -19.39
CA ILE A 92 13.53 12.85 -18.41
C ILE A 92 14.80 13.65 -18.09
N ARG A 93 14.72 14.98 -18.24
CA ARG A 93 15.89 15.89 -18.09
C ARG A 93 15.91 16.66 -16.78
N VAL A 94 14.81 16.64 -16.04
CA VAL A 94 14.64 17.41 -14.80
C VAL A 94 14.47 16.49 -13.59
N PRO A 95 14.76 16.97 -12.37
CA PRO A 95 14.53 16.19 -11.17
C PRO A 95 13.05 15.94 -10.86
N TYR A 96 12.71 14.75 -10.39
CA TYR A 96 11.34 14.30 -10.12
C TYR A 96 11.26 13.41 -8.87
N ILE A 97 10.03 13.20 -8.38
CA ILE A 97 9.72 12.28 -7.27
C ILE A 97 9.04 11.04 -7.84
N MET A 98 9.43 9.86 -7.39
CA MET A 98 8.88 8.59 -7.86
C MET A 98 8.05 7.91 -6.78
N VAL A 99 6.94 7.28 -7.18
CA VAL A 99 6.08 6.47 -6.32
C VAL A 99 5.82 5.13 -6.98
N THR A 100 6.08 4.04 -6.27
CA THR A 100 5.72 2.67 -6.68
C THR A 100 4.81 2.05 -5.61
N HIS A 101 3.66 1.53 -6.02
CA HIS A 101 2.65 1.03 -5.08
C HIS A 101 1.76 -0.02 -5.72
N GLY A 102 2.22 -1.26 -5.72
CA GLY A 102 1.53 -2.31 -6.45
C GLY A 102 2.08 -3.70 -6.24
N GLU A 103 2.41 -4.39 -7.33
CA GLU A 103 2.61 -5.84 -7.38
C GLU A 103 4.09 -6.21 -7.61
N HIS A 104 4.39 -7.49 -7.84
CA HIS A 104 5.73 -8.04 -8.04
C HIS A 104 6.68 -7.27 -8.99
N LEU A 105 6.19 -6.66 -10.09
CA LEU A 105 7.03 -5.88 -11.03
C LEU A 105 7.52 -4.53 -10.47
N GLU A 106 7.00 -4.16 -9.30
CA GLU A 106 7.33 -2.94 -8.58
C GLU A 106 8.26 -3.21 -7.39
N ALA A 107 8.67 -4.47 -7.22
CA ALA A 107 9.62 -4.87 -6.21
C ALA A 107 10.97 -4.20 -6.46
N VAL A 108 11.48 -3.52 -5.42
CA VAL A 108 12.75 -2.80 -5.49
C VAL A 108 13.87 -3.74 -5.05
N THR A 109 14.84 -3.94 -5.93
CA THR A 109 16.06 -4.69 -5.64
C THR A 109 17.22 -3.73 -5.37
N LYS A 110 18.36 -4.28 -4.92
CA LYS A 110 19.58 -3.52 -4.68
C LYS A 110 20.03 -2.76 -5.94
N GLU A 111 19.97 -3.39 -7.09
CA GLU A 111 20.40 -2.81 -8.38
C GLU A 111 19.57 -1.57 -8.72
N HIS A 112 18.29 -1.57 -8.36
CA HIS A 112 17.44 -0.42 -8.58
C HIS A 112 17.82 0.79 -7.73
N LEU A 113 18.41 0.58 -6.55
CA LEU A 113 18.84 1.68 -5.68
C LEU A 113 19.97 2.49 -6.32
N LEU A 114 20.75 1.92 -7.24
CA LEU A 114 21.78 2.64 -7.99
C LEU A 114 21.21 3.80 -8.82
N TYR A 115 19.95 3.71 -9.25
CA TYR A 115 19.28 4.83 -9.93
C TYR A 115 19.01 6.03 -9.01
N LEU A 116 19.10 5.85 -7.69
CA LEU A 116 18.91 6.95 -6.73
C LEU A 116 20.16 7.82 -6.57
N ASP A 117 21.32 7.38 -7.06
CA ASP A 117 22.51 8.22 -7.17
C ASP A 117 22.34 9.28 -8.27
N ASP A 118 21.49 9.01 -9.27
CA ASP A 118 21.16 10.00 -10.30
C ASP A 118 20.46 11.22 -9.65
N PRO A 119 20.96 12.46 -9.88
CA PRO A 119 20.39 13.67 -9.29
C PRO A 119 18.95 13.96 -9.76
N LYS A 120 18.50 13.34 -10.87
CA LYS A 120 17.12 13.45 -11.34
C LYS A 120 16.13 12.77 -10.41
N VAL A 121 16.53 11.75 -9.65
CA VAL A 121 15.62 11.14 -8.67
C VAL A 121 15.78 11.87 -7.35
N ILE A 122 14.78 12.67 -6.98
CA ILE A 122 14.76 13.44 -5.72
C ILE A 122 14.45 12.50 -4.55
N ALA A 123 13.41 11.69 -4.71
CA ALA A 123 12.91 10.75 -3.71
C ALA A 123 12.15 9.62 -4.41
N TRP A 124 12.18 8.43 -3.82
CA TRP A 124 11.41 7.29 -4.26
C TRP A 124 10.64 6.68 -3.09
N PHE A 125 9.32 6.76 -3.15
CA PHE A 125 8.41 6.14 -2.20
C PHE A 125 7.93 4.77 -2.73
N ALA A 126 8.16 3.69 -1.99
CA ALA A 126 7.83 2.34 -2.45
C ALA A 126 7.11 1.49 -1.39
N ILE A 127 6.06 0.77 -1.78
CA ILE A 127 5.36 -0.16 -0.88
C ILE A 127 6.15 -1.45 -0.62
N HIS A 128 6.97 -1.88 -1.59
CA HIS A 128 7.84 -3.04 -1.50
C HIS A 128 9.27 -2.55 -1.28
N ALA A 129 9.63 -2.42 -0.01
CA ALA A 129 10.95 -1.96 0.39
C ALA A 129 12.03 -2.94 -0.07
N CYS A 130 13.19 -2.41 -0.45
CA CYS A 130 14.42 -3.18 -0.53
C CYS A 130 14.95 -3.45 0.89
N GLU A 131 15.71 -4.53 1.07
CA GLU A 131 16.41 -4.80 2.34
C GLU A 131 17.52 -3.78 2.62
N GLU A 132 18.04 -3.14 1.55
CA GLU A 132 19.03 -2.08 1.65
C GLU A 132 18.39 -0.70 1.75
N THR A 133 19.07 0.21 2.44
CA THR A 133 18.63 1.60 2.63
C THR A 133 19.37 2.54 1.70
N HIS A 134 18.67 3.55 1.19
CA HIS A 134 19.26 4.68 0.48
C HIS A 134 18.65 5.99 0.99
N PRO A 135 19.40 7.11 1.13
CA PRO A 135 18.87 8.35 1.71
C PRO A 135 17.65 8.95 0.98
N LYS A 136 17.51 8.63 -0.31
CA LYS A 136 16.37 9.04 -1.16
C LYS A 136 15.27 7.99 -1.28
N PHE A 137 15.40 6.84 -0.61
CA PHE A 137 14.41 5.75 -0.66
C PHE A 137 13.56 5.74 0.61
N TYR A 138 12.25 5.77 0.44
CA TYR A 138 11.29 5.89 1.53
C TYR A 138 10.24 4.79 1.45
N PRO A 139 10.23 3.81 2.37
CA PRO A 139 9.20 2.79 2.37
C PRO A 139 7.84 3.42 2.70
N ILE A 140 6.82 3.10 1.90
CA ILE A 140 5.42 3.43 2.19
C ILE A 140 4.89 2.34 3.12
N PRO A 141 4.41 2.68 4.34
CA PRO A 141 3.84 1.68 5.24
C PRO A 141 2.66 0.95 4.59
N LEU A 142 2.68 -0.38 4.64
CA LEU A 142 1.51 -1.18 4.31
C LEU A 142 0.40 -0.91 5.34
N GLY A 143 -0.83 -0.72 4.87
CA GLY A 143 -2.00 -0.55 5.76
C GLY A 143 -2.37 0.90 6.09
N VAL A 144 -1.88 1.89 5.34
CA VAL A 144 -2.38 3.28 5.45
C VAL A 144 -3.84 3.33 5.02
N LEU A 145 -4.73 3.87 5.86
CA LEU A 145 -6.17 3.90 5.59
C LEU A 145 -6.50 5.04 4.59
N GLN A 146 -7.37 4.83 3.59
CA GLN A 146 -7.73 5.86 2.59
C GLN A 146 -8.69 6.90 3.13
N LYS A 147 -9.69 6.45 3.89
CA LYS A 147 -10.88 7.26 4.09
C LYS A 147 -10.60 8.32 5.16
N PRO A 148 -10.70 9.64 4.86
CA PRO A 148 -10.41 10.71 5.81
C PRO A 148 -11.14 10.56 7.16
N TRP A 149 -12.36 10.01 7.15
CA TRP A 149 -13.12 9.79 8.37
C TRP A 149 -12.52 8.69 9.28
N ILE A 150 -11.75 7.75 8.73
CA ILE A 150 -11.00 6.75 9.52
C ILE A 150 -9.90 7.45 10.32
N TYR A 151 -9.19 8.41 9.73
CA TYR A 151 -8.22 9.25 10.45
C TYR A 151 -8.89 10.09 11.54
N LYS A 152 -10.07 10.66 11.25
CA LYS A 152 -10.88 11.36 12.25
C LYS A 152 -11.33 10.43 13.39
N ALA A 153 -11.50 9.15 13.11
CA ALA A 153 -11.80 8.10 14.08
C ALA A 153 -10.54 7.47 14.73
N SER A 154 -9.33 7.98 14.46
CA SER A 154 -8.06 7.42 14.99
C SER A 154 -8.06 7.29 16.51
N SER A 155 -8.63 8.26 17.22
CA SER A 155 -8.79 8.19 18.68
C SER A 155 -9.65 7.00 19.13
N ARG A 156 -10.71 6.66 18.37
CA ARG A 156 -11.56 5.49 18.62
C ARG A 156 -10.82 4.19 18.34
N PHE A 157 -10.05 4.10 17.24
CA PHE A 157 -9.19 2.94 16.96
C PHE A 157 -8.13 2.76 18.04
N ASN A 158 -7.46 3.85 18.45
CA ASN A 158 -6.47 3.82 19.51
C ASN A 158 -7.07 3.37 20.84
N LYS A 159 -8.28 3.84 21.17
CA LYS A 159 -9.03 3.37 22.33
C LYS A 159 -9.32 1.88 22.23
N LEU A 160 -9.89 1.40 21.12
CA LEU A 160 -10.17 -0.02 20.90
C LEU A 160 -8.91 -0.88 20.98
N PHE A 161 -7.81 -0.50 20.33
CA PHE A 161 -6.54 -1.24 20.41
C PHE A 161 -5.95 -1.24 21.81
N THR A 162 -6.13 -0.16 22.57
CA THR A 162 -5.68 -0.09 23.97
C THR A 162 -6.53 -1.01 24.85
N GLU A 163 -7.85 -1.01 24.68
CA GLU A 163 -8.77 -1.90 25.38
C GLU A 163 -8.45 -3.38 25.06
N LEU A 164 -8.29 -3.73 23.79
CA LEU A 164 -7.96 -5.10 23.37
C LEU A 164 -6.59 -5.55 23.89
N ARG A 165 -5.59 -4.66 23.96
CA ARG A 165 -4.27 -5.00 24.51
C ARG A 165 -4.29 -5.21 26.02
N LYS A 166 -5.07 -4.41 26.75
CA LYS A 166 -5.15 -4.48 28.22
C LYS A 166 -6.04 -5.62 28.70
N ASN A 167 -7.15 -5.85 28.00
CA ASN A 167 -8.24 -6.69 28.53
C ASN A 167 -8.32 -8.07 27.88
N THR A 168 -7.51 -8.37 26.86
CA THR A 168 -7.53 -9.68 26.19
C THR A 168 -6.37 -10.56 26.65
N VAL A 169 -6.70 -11.72 27.20
CA VAL A 169 -5.74 -12.79 27.47
C VAL A 169 -5.42 -13.53 26.16
N LYS A 170 -4.11 -13.76 25.91
CA LYS A 170 -3.66 -14.55 24.76
C LYS A 170 -3.98 -16.02 24.98
N LYS A 171 -4.92 -16.56 24.19
CA LYS A 171 -5.37 -17.96 24.25
C LYS A 171 -4.66 -18.83 23.23
N TYR A 172 -4.32 -18.26 22.07
CA TYR A 172 -3.75 -19.00 20.94
C TYR A 172 -2.37 -18.45 20.57
N LEU A 173 -1.53 -19.32 20.02
CA LEU A 173 -0.26 -18.90 19.44
C LEU A 173 -0.50 -18.17 18.12
N LEU A 174 -1.36 -18.73 17.27
CA LEU A 174 -1.53 -18.31 15.88
C LEU A 174 -2.99 -18.01 15.56
N TYR A 175 -3.23 -16.94 14.81
CA TYR A 175 -4.49 -16.67 14.13
C TYR A 175 -4.31 -16.89 12.63
N MET A 176 -5.09 -17.77 12.02
CA MET A 176 -5.04 -18.06 10.59
C MET A 176 -6.32 -17.59 9.91
N ASN A 177 -6.22 -16.60 9.00
CA ASN A 177 -7.38 -16.10 8.27
C ASN A 177 -7.00 -15.64 6.86
N PHE A 178 -6.77 -16.60 5.96
CA PHE A 178 -6.55 -16.35 4.55
C PHE A 178 -7.33 -17.34 3.67
N ALA A 179 -7.66 -16.93 2.46
CA ALA A 179 -8.31 -17.80 1.49
C ALA A 179 -7.29 -18.68 0.76
N ASP A 180 -7.69 -19.91 0.43
CA ASP A 180 -6.99 -20.81 -0.49
C ASP A 180 -7.01 -20.20 -1.90
N SER A 181 -6.11 -19.25 -2.15
CA SER A 181 -6.15 -18.36 -3.33
C SER A 181 -5.63 -19.04 -4.61
N LYS A 182 -5.96 -20.32 -4.83
CA LYS A 182 -5.40 -21.19 -5.90
C LYS A 182 -3.86 -21.30 -5.91
N LYS A 183 -3.18 -20.80 -4.88
CA LYS A 183 -1.73 -20.91 -4.71
C LYS A 183 -1.41 -22.21 -3.94
N PRO A 184 -0.67 -23.17 -4.53
CA PRO A 184 -0.36 -24.44 -3.88
C PRO A 184 0.30 -24.27 -2.50
N GLU A 185 1.18 -23.29 -2.35
CA GLU A 185 1.91 -23.00 -1.12
C GLU A 185 0.97 -22.62 0.03
N ARG A 186 -0.10 -21.87 -0.27
CA ARG A 186 -1.11 -21.50 0.72
C ARG A 186 -1.90 -22.70 1.23
N LYS A 187 -2.17 -23.68 0.36
CA LYS A 187 -2.83 -24.93 0.78
C LYS A 187 -1.95 -25.72 1.74
N VAL A 188 -0.64 -25.82 1.44
CA VAL A 188 0.33 -26.49 2.31
C VAL A 188 0.39 -25.82 3.68
N VAL A 189 0.52 -24.48 3.68
CA VAL A 189 0.52 -23.68 4.92
C VAL A 189 -0.77 -23.88 5.70
N LYS A 190 -1.94 -23.82 5.05
CA LYS A 190 -3.22 -24.04 5.72
C LYS A 190 -3.30 -25.44 6.33
N ALA A 191 -3.03 -26.48 5.56
CA ALA A 191 -3.04 -27.86 6.04
C ALA A 191 -2.08 -28.10 7.22
N THR A 192 -0.97 -27.35 7.29
CA THR A 192 -0.01 -27.44 8.40
C THR A 192 -0.59 -26.95 9.73
N PHE A 193 -1.40 -25.88 9.70
CA PHE A 193 -1.88 -25.19 10.90
C PHE A 193 -3.37 -25.43 11.22
N GLU A 194 -4.16 -25.87 10.24
CA GLU A 194 -5.58 -26.13 10.40
C GLU A 194 -5.82 -27.24 11.43
N GLY A 195 -6.76 -27.00 12.36
CA GLY A 195 -7.12 -27.96 13.41
C GLY A 195 -6.13 -28.09 14.56
N LYS A 196 -4.98 -27.39 14.53
CA LYS A 196 -4.04 -27.36 15.64
C LYS A 196 -4.62 -26.58 16.81
N SER A 197 -4.52 -27.11 18.04
CA SER A 197 -5.08 -26.49 19.24
C SER A 197 -4.53 -25.09 19.56
N TYR A 198 -3.31 -24.80 19.10
CA TYR A 198 -2.66 -23.49 19.26
C TYR A 198 -3.00 -22.51 18.12
N CYS A 199 -3.73 -22.94 17.09
CA CYS A 199 -4.09 -22.14 15.93
C CYS A 199 -5.60 -21.89 15.89
N LYS A 200 -6.00 -20.62 15.86
CA LYS A 200 -7.39 -20.21 15.69
C LYS A 200 -7.67 -19.95 14.21
N ASN A 201 -8.57 -20.74 13.63
CA ASN A 201 -9.08 -20.52 12.28
C ASN A 201 -10.11 -19.37 12.30
N GLY A 202 -9.79 -18.29 11.60
CA GLY A 202 -10.67 -17.17 11.40
C GLY A 202 -11.79 -17.47 10.40
N THR A 203 -12.92 -16.80 10.60
CA THR A 203 -14.03 -16.76 9.64
C THR A 203 -14.33 -15.31 9.25
N ARG A 204 -15.05 -15.10 8.14
CA ARG A 204 -15.46 -13.75 7.74
C ARG A 204 -16.39 -13.16 8.80
N LYS A 205 -16.05 -11.98 9.33
CA LYS A 205 -16.82 -11.28 10.36
C LYS A 205 -16.61 -9.76 10.29
N PRO A 206 -17.44 -8.95 10.98
CA PRO A 206 -17.22 -7.51 11.09
C PRO A 206 -15.83 -7.17 11.63
N PHE A 207 -15.28 -6.04 11.22
CA PHE A 207 -13.90 -5.66 11.54
C PHE A 207 -13.61 -5.66 13.05
N ARG A 208 -14.54 -5.22 13.89
CA ARG A 208 -14.38 -5.27 15.35
C ARG A 208 -14.28 -6.70 15.88
N GLY A 209 -15.10 -7.61 15.35
CA GLY A 209 -15.05 -9.03 15.71
C GLY A 209 -13.73 -9.66 15.30
N TYR A 210 -13.24 -9.31 14.11
CA TYR A 210 -11.93 -9.74 13.61
C TYR A 210 -10.79 -9.27 14.53
N LEU A 211 -10.74 -7.99 14.87
CA LEU A 211 -9.72 -7.44 15.78
C LEU A 211 -9.78 -8.10 17.18
N LYS A 212 -10.97 -8.39 17.69
CA LYS A 212 -11.14 -9.10 18.96
C LYS A 212 -10.50 -10.49 18.91
N GLU A 213 -10.74 -11.27 17.86
CA GLU A 213 -10.13 -12.60 17.73
C GLU A 213 -8.62 -12.55 17.55
N MET A 214 -8.12 -11.65 16.70
CA MET A 214 -6.68 -11.44 16.57
C MET A 214 -6.04 -11.07 17.90
N SER A 215 -6.73 -10.27 18.72
CA SER A 215 -6.20 -9.87 20.02
C SER A 215 -6.05 -11.04 21.00
N GLU A 216 -6.75 -12.17 20.78
CA GLU A 216 -6.57 -13.40 21.56
C GLU A 216 -5.35 -14.23 21.10
N CYS A 217 -4.68 -13.84 20.02
CA CYS A 217 -3.58 -14.58 19.41
C CYS A 217 -2.25 -13.82 19.54
N LYS A 218 -1.11 -14.54 19.53
CA LYS A 218 0.23 -13.92 19.57
C LYS A 218 0.70 -13.51 18.18
N PHE A 219 0.49 -14.37 17.18
CA PHE A 219 0.90 -14.18 15.79
C PHE A 219 -0.27 -14.30 14.83
N VAL A 220 -0.10 -13.78 13.62
CA VAL A 220 -1.10 -13.77 12.55
C VAL A 220 -0.49 -14.38 11.28
N LEU A 221 -1.27 -15.20 10.60
CA LEU A 221 -0.95 -15.82 9.32
C LEU A 221 -2.00 -15.37 8.28
N SER A 222 -1.57 -14.64 7.26
CA SER A 222 -2.41 -13.92 6.27
C SER A 222 -1.93 -14.04 4.82
#